data_AF-D5L4W2-F1
#
_entry.id   AF-D5L4W2-F1
#
_cell.length_a   1.000
_cell.length_b   1.000
_cell.length_c   1.000
_cell.angle_alpha   90.00
_cell.angle_beta   90.00
_cell.angle_gamma   90.00
#
_symmetry.space_group_name_H-M   'P 1'
#
loop_
_entity.id
_entity.type
_entity.pdbx_description
1 polymer ?
#
loop_
_entity_poly.entity_id
_entity_poly.type
_entity_poly.pdbx_seq_one_letter_code
_entity_poly.pdbx_strand_id
1 'polypeptide(L)'
;ASTPPASPPPDSPPSNSAFSALPARPRKKAEALSDAVQSRAHSAPSSLVSYANATLDQLRRNEPISESLRLMDIENLPHLVRSYDNRLNNLNLRSFDTPGEFLNDLSRWHKTGLPLRAVVRLDEDPRRWHRVAFDVRNHESGHTSIIALEPASAYNPDHMPGFVKMRENLTSQFGRKISFAVIEAEALKSIGGCVIFSLDYALAAYQERSTFDQWHKDLRKKGNIKGMAPESQHLNELGVYLLKGTRLLPANFYKHAHSRRTIDELEADQPGASGTDVRSGRAAVYKESLSR
;
A
#
# COMPACT_ATOMS: atom_id res chain seq x y z
N ALA A 1 -16.97 -21.31 43.60
CA ALA A 1 -15.66 -20.81 43.16
C ALA A 1 -15.31 -21.54 41.87
N SER A 2 -15.37 -20.84 40.74
CA SER A 2 -15.17 -21.43 39.41
C SER A 2 -13.69 -21.38 39.06
N THR A 3 -13.13 -22.53 38.74
CA THR A 3 -11.75 -22.71 38.26
C THR A 3 -11.50 -21.87 37.01
N PRO A 4 -10.36 -21.18 36.90
CA PRO A 4 -9.99 -20.48 35.67
C PRO A 4 -9.73 -21.50 34.54
N PRO A 5 -10.02 -21.15 33.27
CA PRO A 5 -9.73 -22.03 32.14
C PRO A 5 -8.23 -22.26 32.01
N ALA A 6 -7.86 -23.50 31.71
CA ALA A 6 -6.49 -23.92 31.50
C ALA A 6 -5.83 -23.12 30.37
N SER A 7 -4.58 -22.72 30.59
CA SER A 7 -3.71 -22.12 29.59
C SER A 7 -3.65 -22.98 28.31
N PRO A 8 -3.56 -22.37 27.12
CA PRO A 8 -3.38 -23.12 25.89
C PRO A 8 -2.11 -23.97 25.96
N PRO A 9 -2.09 -25.16 25.33
CA PRO A 9 -0.92 -26.03 25.35
C PRO A 9 0.28 -25.33 24.70
N PRO A 10 1.51 -25.61 25.18
CA PRO A 10 2.72 -25.11 24.56
C PRO A 10 2.84 -25.62 23.12
N ASP A 11 3.47 -24.78 22.29
CA ASP A 11 3.67 -24.96 20.86
C ASP A 11 3.93 -26.41 20.44
N SER A 12 3.22 -26.81 19.38
CA SER A 12 3.45 -28.06 18.66
C SER A 12 4.95 -28.26 18.36
N PRO A 13 5.44 -29.52 18.30
CA PRO A 13 6.86 -29.82 18.04
C PRO A 13 7.36 -29.09 16.78
N PRO A 14 8.67 -28.80 16.66
CA PRO A 14 9.20 -28.09 15.52
C PRO A 14 8.79 -28.81 14.25
N SER A 15 7.93 -28.16 13.45
CA SER A 15 7.64 -28.63 12.11
C SER A 15 8.98 -28.73 11.39
N ASN A 16 9.30 -29.88 10.78
CA ASN A 16 10.42 -30.04 9.84
C ASN A 16 10.21 -29.22 8.54
N SER A 17 9.52 -28.08 8.64
CA SER A 17 9.29 -27.11 7.60
C SER A 17 10.60 -26.42 7.28
N ALA A 18 10.89 -26.26 5.98
CA ALA A 18 12.00 -25.45 5.49
C ALA A 18 11.91 -23.96 5.93
N PHE A 19 10.79 -23.56 6.53
CA PHE A 19 10.49 -22.21 6.99
C PHE A 19 10.38 -22.12 8.52
N SER A 20 10.97 -23.08 9.26
CA SER A 20 10.90 -23.13 10.73
C SER A 20 11.43 -21.87 11.42
N ALA A 21 12.39 -21.17 10.80
CA ALA A 21 12.92 -19.89 11.27
C ALA A 21 11.91 -18.73 11.23
N LEU A 22 10.83 -18.85 10.44
CA LEU A 22 9.79 -17.83 10.37
C LEU A 22 8.80 -17.94 11.53
N PRO A 23 8.20 -16.82 11.99
CA PRO A 23 7.05 -16.86 12.88
C PRO A 23 5.87 -17.63 12.26
N ALA A 24 4.98 -18.17 13.09
CA ALA A 24 3.93 -19.11 12.66
C ALA A 24 3.07 -18.63 11.48
N ARG A 25 2.69 -17.35 11.44
CA ARG A 25 1.84 -16.82 10.36
C ARG A 25 2.60 -16.63 9.03
N PRO A 26 3.74 -15.93 8.99
CA PRO A 26 4.61 -15.93 7.81
C PRO A 26 4.99 -17.34 7.32
N ARG A 27 5.27 -18.28 8.24
CA ARG A 27 5.54 -19.69 7.91
C ARG A 27 4.41 -20.34 7.12
N LYS A 28 3.17 -20.25 7.61
CA LYS A 28 1.98 -20.77 6.91
C LYS A 28 1.80 -20.16 5.51
N LYS A 29 2.10 -18.86 5.35
CA LYS A 29 2.03 -18.18 4.05
C LYS A 29 3.14 -18.68 3.09
N ALA A 30 4.35 -18.91 3.60
CA ALA A 30 5.46 -19.45 2.83
C ALA A 30 5.18 -20.90 2.37
N GLU A 31 4.64 -21.73 3.25
CA GLU A 31 4.20 -23.10 2.94
C GLU A 31 3.11 -23.09 1.86
N ALA A 32 2.06 -22.27 2.02
CA ALA A 32 1.01 -22.14 1.02
C ALA A 32 1.52 -21.64 -0.35
N LEU A 33 2.51 -20.74 -0.36
CA LEU A 33 3.15 -20.30 -1.61
C LEU A 33 3.98 -21.44 -2.23
N SER A 34 4.74 -22.18 -1.42
CA SER A 34 5.49 -23.35 -1.88
C SER A 34 4.58 -24.39 -2.53
N ASP A 35 3.46 -24.73 -1.89
CA ASP A 35 2.48 -25.68 -2.41
C ASP A 35 1.84 -25.18 -3.71
N ALA A 36 1.53 -23.88 -3.80
CA ALA A 36 0.98 -23.27 -5.00
C ALA A 36 1.98 -23.32 -6.18
N VAL A 37 3.26 -23.08 -5.93
CA VAL A 37 4.30 -23.20 -6.96
C VAL A 37 4.41 -24.65 -7.42
N GLN A 38 4.49 -25.61 -6.50
CA GLN A 38 4.61 -27.04 -6.86
C GLN A 38 3.41 -27.54 -7.68
N SER A 39 2.20 -27.10 -7.35
CA SER A 39 0.96 -27.59 -7.99
C SER A 39 0.54 -26.82 -9.24
N ARG A 40 1.04 -25.60 -9.45
CA ARG A 40 0.52 -24.70 -10.51
C ARG A 40 1.59 -24.04 -11.37
N ALA A 41 2.89 -24.26 -11.14
CA ALA A 41 3.97 -23.62 -11.87
C ALA A 41 3.82 -23.73 -13.40
N HIS A 42 3.40 -24.88 -13.91
CA HIS A 42 3.20 -25.14 -15.34
C HIS A 42 2.10 -24.29 -16.00
N SER A 43 1.22 -23.65 -15.21
CA SER A 43 0.14 -22.79 -15.71
C SER A 43 0.37 -21.30 -15.47
N ALA A 44 1.44 -20.93 -14.77
CA ALA A 44 1.77 -19.55 -14.43
C ALA A 44 2.86 -19.00 -15.35
N PRO A 45 2.94 -17.67 -15.55
CA PRO A 45 4.08 -17.05 -16.24
C PRO A 45 5.41 -17.44 -15.59
N SER A 46 6.42 -17.74 -16.40
CA SER A 46 7.74 -18.16 -15.90
C SER A 46 8.39 -17.13 -14.98
N SER A 47 8.24 -15.83 -15.28
CA SER A 47 8.69 -14.72 -14.43
C SER A 47 8.08 -14.79 -13.02
N LEU A 48 6.78 -15.08 -12.94
CA LEU A 48 6.05 -15.16 -11.67
C LEU A 48 6.47 -16.39 -10.86
N VAL A 49 6.75 -17.52 -11.52
CA VAL A 49 7.29 -18.72 -10.88
C VAL A 49 8.70 -18.46 -10.34
N SER A 50 9.57 -17.84 -11.13
CA SER A 50 10.93 -17.45 -10.70
C SER A 50 10.90 -16.50 -9.51
N TYR A 51 10.03 -15.50 -9.54
CA TYR A 51 9.83 -14.57 -8.43
C TYR A 51 9.31 -15.26 -7.16
N ALA A 52 8.34 -16.17 -7.28
CA ALA A 52 7.85 -16.94 -6.15
C ALA A 52 8.98 -17.80 -5.54
N ASN A 53 9.78 -18.48 -6.37
CA ASN A 53 10.92 -19.27 -5.89
C ASN A 53 11.97 -18.40 -5.19
N ALA A 54 12.34 -17.25 -5.77
CA ALA A 54 13.27 -16.32 -5.15
C ALA A 54 12.77 -15.80 -3.79
N THR A 55 11.46 -15.51 -3.70
CA THR A 55 10.81 -15.13 -2.43
C THR A 55 10.91 -16.26 -1.41
N LEU A 56 10.60 -17.50 -1.79
CA LEU A 56 10.70 -18.66 -0.91
C LEU A 56 12.15 -18.90 -0.44
N ASP A 57 13.14 -18.75 -1.33
CA ASP A 57 14.56 -18.90 -0.98
C ASP A 57 15.05 -17.84 0.01
N GLN A 58 14.58 -16.60 -0.11
CA GLN A 58 14.90 -15.54 0.84
C GLN A 58 14.20 -15.78 2.19
N LEU A 59 12.95 -16.25 2.16
CA LEU A 59 12.18 -16.61 3.35
C LEU A 59 12.80 -17.80 4.11
N ARG A 60 13.34 -18.81 3.41
CA ARG A 60 14.09 -19.92 4.03
C ARG A 60 15.31 -19.44 4.80
N ARG A 61 15.99 -18.42 4.25
CA ARG A 61 17.18 -17.80 4.86
C ARG A 61 16.85 -16.75 5.92
N ASN A 62 15.57 -16.35 6.03
CA ASN A 62 15.10 -15.28 6.92
C ASN A 62 15.90 -13.97 6.72
N GLU A 63 16.21 -13.66 5.47
CA GLU A 63 17.00 -12.48 5.09
C GLU A 63 16.08 -11.28 4.74
N PRO A 64 16.56 -10.04 4.91
CA PRO A 64 15.87 -8.86 4.40
C PRO A 64 15.68 -8.91 2.87
N ILE A 65 14.72 -8.12 2.37
CA ILE A 65 14.47 -8.00 0.93
C ILE A 65 15.75 -7.57 0.20
N SER A 66 16.25 -8.42 -0.69
CA SER A 66 17.41 -8.10 -1.52
C SER A 66 17.06 -7.15 -2.65
N GLU A 67 18.06 -6.47 -3.20
CA GLU A 67 17.88 -5.64 -4.40
C GLU A 67 17.33 -6.45 -5.58
N SER A 68 17.81 -7.68 -5.77
CA SER A 68 17.30 -8.59 -6.80
C SER A 68 15.82 -8.92 -6.61
N LEU A 69 15.37 -9.19 -5.38
CA LEU A 69 13.96 -9.49 -5.13
C LEU A 69 13.10 -8.23 -5.31
N ARG A 70 13.60 -7.06 -4.92
CA ARG A 70 12.96 -5.78 -5.20
C ARG A 70 12.77 -5.53 -6.70
N LEU A 71 13.77 -5.84 -7.53
CA LEU A 71 13.63 -5.76 -8.99
C LEU A 71 12.56 -6.73 -9.50
N MET A 72 12.52 -7.95 -8.96
CA MET A 72 11.46 -8.90 -9.30
C MET A 72 10.06 -8.43 -8.86
N ASP A 73 9.93 -7.71 -7.72
CA ASP A 73 8.68 -7.08 -7.31
C ASP A 73 8.20 -6.10 -8.40
N ILE A 74 9.11 -5.30 -8.94
CA ILE A 74 8.82 -4.32 -10.02
C ILE A 74 8.37 -5.06 -11.28
N GLU A 75 9.17 -6.02 -11.75
CA GLU A 75 8.92 -6.77 -12.98
C GLU A 75 7.59 -7.54 -12.94
N ASN A 76 7.21 -8.06 -11.76
CA ASN A 76 6.01 -8.87 -11.60
C ASN A 76 4.78 -8.07 -11.14
N LEU A 77 4.94 -6.78 -10.80
CA LEU A 77 3.82 -5.92 -10.37
C LEU A 77 2.63 -5.94 -11.35
N PRO A 78 2.80 -5.90 -12.69
CA PRO A 78 1.66 -5.97 -13.61
C PRO A 78 0.86 -7.27 -13.51
N HIS A 79 1.51 -8.40 -13.20
CA HIS A 79 0.83 -9.68 -12.97
C HIS A 79 0.02 -9.65 -11.67
N LEU A 80 0.59 -9.09 -10.60
CA LEU A 80 -0.09 -8.94 -9.31
C LEU A 80 -1.30 -8.03 -9.43
N VAL A 81 -1.14 -6.86 -10.05
CA VAL A 81 -2.21 -5.88 -10.30
C VAL A 81 -3.36 -6.54 -11.06
N ARG A 82 -3.07 -7.22 -12.17
CA ARG A 82 -4.08 -7.92 -12.99
C ARG A 82 -4.83 -8.99 -12.21
N SER A 83 -4.13 -9.74 -11.35
CA SER A 83 -4.76 -10.76 -10.51
C SER A 83 -5.79 -10.16 -9.55
N TYR A 84 -5.47 -9.03 -8.91
CA TYR A 84 -6.42 -8.33 -8.04
C TYR A 84 -7.57 -7.69 -8.81
N ASP A 85 -7.29 -7.01 -9.93
CA ASP A 85 -8.30 -6.32 -10.72
C ASP A 85 -9.33 -7.28 -11.34
N ASN A 86 -8.88 -8.46 -11.79
CA ASN A 86 -9.77 -9.52 -12.28
C ASN A 86 -10.67 -10.12 -11.17
N ARG A 87 -10.23 -10.05 -9.91
CA ARG A 87 -10.93 -10.69 -8.78
C ARG A 87 -11.86 -9.72 -8.05
N LEU A 88 -11.54 -8.44 -8.02
CA LEU A 88 -12.21 -7.43 -7.21
C LEU A 88 -12.96 -6.44 -8.09
N ASN A 89 -14.29 -6.55 -8.09
CA ASN A 89 -15.17 -5.66 -8.85
C ASN A 89 -14.95 -4.20 -8.48
N ASN A 90 -14.86 -3.33 -9.49
CA ASN A 90 -14.68 -1.89 -9.35
C ASN A 90 -13.40 -1.47 -8.60
N LEU A 91 -12.38 -2.34 -8.58
CA LEU A 91 -11.07 -1.98 -8.09
C LEU A 91 -10.41 -0.95 -9.02
N ASN A 92 -10.40 -1.25 -10.33
CA ASN A 92 -9.74 -0.48 -11.39
C ASN A 92 -8.30 -0.11 -10.99
N LEU A 93 -7.52 -1.15 -10.69
CA LEU A 93 -6.12 -1.03 -10.29
C LEU A 93 -5.21 -1.10 -11.51
N ARG A 94 -4.22 -0.20 -11.56
CA ARG A 94 -3.19 -0.13 -12.60
C ARG A 94 -1.81 0.03 -11.98
N SER A 95 -0.77 -0.28 -12.74
CA SER A 95 0.62 0.07 -12.41
C SER A 95 1.21 0.90 -13.54
N PHE A 96 2.04 1.88 -13.18
CA PHE A 96 2.72 2.76 -14.12
C PHE A 96 4.20 2.81 -13.78
N ASP A 97 5.04 2.58 -14.79
CA ASP A 97 6.48 2.53 -14.60
C ASP A 97 7.14 3.90 -14.73
N THR A 98 6.40 4.91 -15.23
CA THR A 98 6.84 6.31 -15.25
C THR A 98 5.72 7.26 -14.81
N PRO A 99 6.07 8.45 -14.27
CA PRO A 99 5.13 9.55 -14.10
C PRO A 99 4.42 9.91 -15.41
N GLY A 100 5.14 9.98 -16.53
CA GLY A 100 4.58 10.27 -17.86
C GLY A 100 3.50 9.29 -18.30
N GLU A 101 3.67 7.99 -18.10
CA GLU A 101 2.64 6.99 -18.39
C GLU A 101 1.36 7.22 -17.58
N PHE A 102 1.50 7.47 -16.28
CA PHE A 102 0.36 7.78 -15.42
C PHE A 102 -0.38 9.04 -15.88
N LEU A 103 0.35 10.12 -16.19
CA LEU A 103 -0.23 11.37 -16.67
C LEU A 103 -0.95 11.22 -18.01
N ASN A 104 -0.36 10.45 -18.93
CA ASN A 104 -0.97 10.13 -20.21
C ASN A 104 -2.27 9.33 -20.04
N ASP A 105 -2.28 8.32 -19.17
CA ASP A 105 -3.48 7.54 -18.90
C ASP A 105 -4.55 8.39 -18.20
N LEU A 106 -4.16 9.20 -17.20
CA LEU A 106 -5.05 10.10 -16.48
C LEU A 106 -5.74 11.09 -17.42
N SER A 107 -5.02 11.60 -18.42
CA SER A 107 -5.58 12.54 -19.42
C SER A 107 -6.60 11.91 -20.37
N ARG A 108 -6.62 10.59 -20.49
CA ARG A 108 -7.58 9.84 -21.32
C ARG A 108 -8.71 9.25 -20.46
N TRP A 109 -8.45 9.10 -19.17
CA TRP A 109 -9.37 8.49 -18.23
C TRP A 109 -10.30 9.53 -17.60
N HIS A 110 -11.52 9.63 -18.11
CA HIS A 110 -12.55 10.59 -17.66
C HIS A 110 -13.82 9.95 -17.13
N LYS A 111 -13.75 8.70 -16.64
CA LYS A 111 -14.93 8.00 -16.13
C LYS A 111 -15.31 8.50 -14.74
N THR A 112 -16.44 9.21 -14.64
CA THR A 112 -17.05 9.54 -13.35
C THR A 112 -17.65 8.29 -12.69
N GLY A 113 -17.64 8.25 -11.36
CA GLY A 113 -18.20 7.13 -10.58
C GLY A 113 -17.35 5.85 -10.57
N LEU A 114 -16.34 5.73 -11.43
CA LEU A 114 -15.32 4.68 -11.34
C LEU A 114 -14.06 5.27 -10.69
N PRO A 115 -13.61 4.79 -9.53
CA PRO A 115 -12.28 5.06 -8.99
C PRO A 115 -11.16 4.62 -9.93
N LEU A 116 -10.01 5.26 -9.92
CA LEU A 116 -8.76 4.68 -10.41
C LEU A 116 -7.83 4.51 -9.21
N ARG A 117 -7.27 3.32 -9.06
CA ARG A 117 -6.19 3.06 -8.11
C ARG A 117 -4.94 2.72 -8.89
N ALA A 118 -3.82 3.28 -8.49
CA ALA A 118 -2.59 3.14 -9.23
C ALA A 118 -1.42 2.88 -8.30
N VAL A 119 -0.48 2.06 -8.73
CA VAL A 119 0.88 2.01 -8.17
C VAL A 119 1.78 2.74 -9.17
N VAL A 120 2.36 3.86 -8.75
CA VAL A 120 3.03 4.81 -9.66
C VAL A 120 4.48 5.01 -9.23
N ARG A 121 5.42 4.89 -10.16
CA ARG A 121 6.80 5.37 -9.94
C ARG A 121 6.82 6.89 -10.01
N LEU A 122 7.43 7.54 -9.01
CA LEU A 122 7.42 9.01 -8.91
C LEU A 122 8.53 9.70 -9.70
N ASP A 123 9.54 8.96 -10.16
CA ASP A 123 10.71 9.51 -10.85
C ASP A 123 10.81 8.97 -12.29
N GLU A 124 11.31 9.81 -13.18
CA GLU A 124 11.60 9.44 -14.57
C GLU A 124 12.94 8.69 -14.68
N ASP A 125 13.89 8.95 -13.76
CA ASP A 125 15.17 8.24 -13.71
C ASP A 125 14.90 6.74 -13.42
N PRO A 126 15.25 5.83 -14.36
CA PRO A 126 15.01 4.40 -14.19
C PRO A 126 15.78 3.78 -13.03
N ARG A 127 16.77 4.47 -12.45
CA ARG A 127 17.51 4.04 -11.26
C ARG A 127 16.79 4.34 -9.95
N ARG A 128 15.76 5.20 -9.98
CA ARG A 128 14.96 5.59 -8.81
C ARG A 128 13.63 4.83 -8.80
N TRP A 129 13.61 3.72 -8.07
CA TRP A 129 12.48 2.78 -8.11
C TRP A 129 11.33 3.09 -7.15
N HIS A 130 11.34 4.27 -6.54
CA HIS A 130 10.34 4.62 -5.53
C HIS A 130 8.94 4.65 -6.13
N ARG A 131 8.02 3.91 -5.50
CA ARG A 131 6.64 3.73 -5.94
C ARG A 131 5.72 4.02 -4.78
N VAL A 132 4.58 4.61 -5.11
CA VAL A 132 3.53 4.99 -4.18
C VAL A 132 2.17 4.59 -4.72
N ALA A 133 1.17 4.50 -3.85
CA ALA A 133 -0.20 4.25 -4.28
C ALA A 133 -0.94 5.57 -4.51
N PHE A 134 -1.66 5.71 -5.61
CA PHE A 134 -2.60 6.80 -5.85
C PHE A 134 -4.03 6.25 -5.83
N ASP A 135 -4.91 6.88 -5.06
CA ASP A 135 -6.36 6.74 -5.19
C ASP A 135 -6.87 8.00 -5.90
N VAL A 136 -7.64 7.82 -6.97
CA VAL A 136 -8.03 8.89 -7.89
C VAL A 136 -9.54 8.89 -8.12
N ARG A 137 -10.15 10.07 -8.14
CA ARG A 137 -11.55 10.29 -8.50
C ARG A 137 -11.70 11.37 -9.54
N ASN A 138 -12.47 11.07 -10.58
CA ASN A 138 -13.03 12.08 -11.47
C ASN A 138 -14.40 12.51 -10.97
N HIS A 139 -14.66 13.81 -11.03
CA HIS A 139 -15.90 14.44 -10.60
C HIS A 139 -16.67 14.96 -11.81
N GLU A 140 -17.99 15.03 -11.70
CA GLU A 140 -18.89 15.49 -12.78
C GLU A 140 -18.55 16.88 -13.32
N SER A 141 -17.90 17.74 -12.52
CA SER A 141 -17.43 19.06 -12.97
C SER A 141 -16.18 19.00 -13.88
N GLY A 142 -15.71 17.81 -14.24
CA GLY A 142 -14.42 17.62 -14.92
C GLY A 142 -13.20 17.90 -14.04
N HIS A 143 -13.39 17.93 -12.71
CA HIS A 143 -12.30 18.05 -11.75
C HIS A 143 -11.80 16.65 -11.39
N THR A 144 -10.50 16.51 -11.17
CA THR A 144 -9.87 15.26 -10.72
C THR A 144 -9.24 15.49 -9.35
N SER A 145 -9.47 14.60 -8.39
CA SER A 145 -8.72 14.61 -7.13
C SER A 145 -7.92 13.33 -6.97
N ILE A 146 -6.69 13.50 -6.48
CA ILE A 146 -5.71 12.43 -6.25
C ILE A 146 -5.28 12.49 -4.79
N ILE A 147 -5.32 11.34 -4.13
CA ILE A 147 -4.73 11.12 -2.82
C ILE A 147 -3.59 10.14 -3.01
N ALA A 148 -2.36 10.62 -2.85
CA ALA A 148 -1.16 9.80 -2.82
C ALA A 148 -0.95 9.24 -1.42
N LEU A 149 -0.61 7.95 -1.35
CA LEU A 149 -0.41 7.20 -0.12
C LEU A 149 1.04 6.74 -0.11
N GLU A 150 1.85 7.40 0.72
CA GLU A 150 3.27 7.13 0.91
C GLU A 150 3.43 6.15 2.08
N PRO A 151 3.88 4.91 1.85
CA PRO A 151 4.05 3.95 2.93
C PRO A 151 5.22 4.28 3.87
N ALA A 152 6.26 4.93 3.38
CA ALA A 152 7.41 5.36 4.17
C ALA A 152 7.22 6.82 4.63
N SER A 153 8.31 7.61 4.63
CA SER A 153 8.25 9.05 4.86
C SER A 153 8.30 9.79 3.52
N ALA A 154 7.38 10.74 3.34
CA ALA A 154 7.37 11.65 2.19
C ALA A 154 8.44 12.74 2.32
N TYR A 155 8.92 12.99 3.54
CA TYR A 155 10.04 13.88 3.83
C TYR A 155 11.42 13.28 3.55
N ASN A 156 11.50 12.00 3.17
CA ASN A 156 12.76 11.42 2.72
C ASN A 156 13.31 12.25 1.53
N PRO A 157 14.57 12.75 1.60
CA PRO A 157 15.20 13.50 0.51
C PRO A 157 15.16 12.80 -0.85
N ASP A 158 15.09 11.46 -0.87
CA ASP A 158 14.98 10.67 -2.10
C ASP A 158 13.56 10.64 -2.67
N HIS A 159 12.53 10.81 -1.83
CA HIS A 159 11.12 10.67 -2.23
C HIS A 159 10.46 12.04 -2.48
N MET A 160 10.77 13.02 -1.64
CA MET A 160 10.19 14.37 -1.66
C MET A 160 10.25 15.03 -3.05
N PRO A 161 11.39 15.00 -3.79
CA PRO A 161 11.46 15.60 -5.12
C PRO A 161 10.45 15.00 -6.11
N GLY A 162 10.16 13.70 -5.99
CA GLY A 162 9.20 13.01 -6.85
C GLY A 162 7.76 13.52 -6.66
N PHE A 163 7.37 13.80 -5.41
CA PHE A 163 6.04 14.38 -5.12
C PHE A 163 5.90 15.81 -5.63
N VAL A 164 6.92 16.64 -5.42
CA VAL A 164 6.94 18.02 -5.95
C VAL A 164 6.86 17.99 -7.47
N LYS A 165 7.65 17.13 -8.13
CA LYS A 165 7.63 17.02 -9.59
C LYS A 165 6.30 16.52 -10.14
N MET A 166 5.72 15.49 -9.51
CA MET A 166 4.39 15.01 -9.86
C MET A 166 3.35 16.14 -9.72
N ARG A 167 3.40 16.90 -8.62
CA ARG A 167 2.49 18.03 -8.40
C ARG A 167 2.62 19.11 -9.48
N GLU A 168 3.84 19.48 -9.85
CA GLU A 168 4.13 20.41 -10.95
C GLU A 168 3.50 19.94 -12.26
N ASN A 169 3.79 18.68 -12.64
CA ASN A 169 3.31 18.08 -13.88
C ASN A 169 1.77 18.05 -13.92
N LEU A 170 1.12 17.69 -12.80
CA LEU A 170 -0.33 17.69 -12.69
C LEU A 170 -0.92 19.10 -12.89
N THR A 171 -0.36 20.15 -12.28
CA THR A 171 -0.88 21.51 -12.55
C THR A 171 -0.55 22.01 -13.95
N SER A 172 0.61 21.66 -14.51
CA SER A 172 0.94 22.01 -15.90
C SER A 172 -0.11 21.44 -16.87
N GLN A 173 -0.50 20.19 -16.68
CA GLN A 173 -1.40 19.49 -17.59
C GLN A 173 -2.89 19.77 -17.33
N PHE A 174 -3.31 19.90 -16.07
CA PHE A 174 -4.73 19.99 -15.68
C PHE A 174 -5.13 21.34 -15.09
N GLY A 175 -4.17 22.24 -14.86
CA GLY A 175 -4.41 23.57 -14.29
C GLY A 175 -5.11 23.52 -12.93
N ARG A 176 -6.20 24.28 -12.79
CA ARG A 176 -6.99 24.35 -11.55
C ARG A 176 -8.00 23.21 -11.39
N LYS A 177 -8.12 22.32 -12.38
CA LYS A 177 -9.07 21.19 -12.35
C LYS A 177 -8.51 19.96 -11.65
N ILE A 178 -7.39 20.10 -10.92
CA ILE A 178 -6.78 19.01 -10.19
C ILE A 178 -6.53 19.38 -8.73
N SER A 179 -6.82 18.44 -7.83
CA SER A 179 -6.41 18.52 -6.43
C SER A 179 -5.51 17.34 -6.10
N PHE A 180 -4.44 17.59 -5.36
CA PHE A 180 -3.43 16.59 -5.01
C PHE A 180 -3.10 16.69 -3.52
N ALA A 181 -3.18 15.58 -2.81
CA ALA A 181 -2.79 15.45 -1.41
C ALA A 181 -1.87 14.25 -1.25
N VAL A 182 -0.94 14.31 -0.29
CA VAL A 182 -0.08 13.20 0.09
C VAL A 182 -0.40 12.83 1.54
N ILE A 183 -0.61 11.55 1.82
CA ILE A 183 -0.73 11.02 3.17
C ILE A 183 0.45 10.10 3.39
N GLU A 184 1.36 10.46 4.30
CA GLU A 184 2.49 9.60 4.68
C GLU A 184 2.14 8.74 5.89
N ALA A 185 2.36 7.44 5.79
CA ALA A 185 2.00 6.50 6.84
C ALA A 185 3.17 6.15 7.75
N GLU A 186 4.40 6.30 7.27
CA GLU A 186 5.62 5.87 7.97
C GLU A 186 5.60 4.41 8.46
N ALA A 187 4.78 3.55 7.84
CA ALA A 187 4.65 2.13 8.17
C ALA A 187 5.80 1.28 7.59
N LEU A 188 6.31 1.65 6.41
CA LEU A 188 7.43 1.01 5.75
C LEU A 188 8.75 1.58 6.26
N LYS A 189 9.61 0.70 6.79
CA LYS A 189 10.98 1.04 7.23
C LYS A 189 12.10 0.41 6.40
N SER A 190 11.78 -0.55 5.53
CA SER A 190 12.79 -1.21 4.68
C SER A 190 12.94 -0.48 3.34
N ILE A 191 14.12 -0.59 2.73
CA ILE A 191 14.45 0.07 1.45
C ILE A 191 13.78 -0.64 0.25
N GLY A 192 13.43 -1.93 0.40
CA GLY A 192 12.89 -2.76 -0.68
C GLY A 192 11.38 -2.89 -0.76
N GLY A 193 10.63 -2.47 0.27
CA GLY A 193 9.20 -2.82 0.40
C GLY A 193 8.21 -1.92 -0.36
N CYS A 194 8.66 -0.85 -1.03
CA CYS A 194 7.76 0.18 -1.55
C CYS A 194 6.74 -0.33 -2.57
N VAL A 195 7.10 -1.32 -3.39
CA VAL A 195 6.20 -1.91 -4.40
C VAL A 195 5.01 -2.62 -3.74
N ILE A 196 5.31 -3.56 -2.83
CA ILE A 196 4.30 -4.38 -2.17
C ILE A 196 3.45 -3.55 -1.20
N PHE A 197 4.05 -2.61 -0.48
CA PHE A 197 3.28 -1.68 0.36
C PHE A 197 2.34 -0.79 -0.46
N SER A 198 2.80 -0.25 -1.58
CA SER A 198 1.94 0.57 -2.45
C SER A 198 0.79 -0.25 -3.03
N LEU A 199 1.04 -1.49 -3.43
CA LEU A 199 -0.01 -2.41 -3.84
C LEU A 199 -1.01 -2.65 -2.71
N ASP A 200 -0.55 -2.93 -1.49
CA ASP A 200 -1.43 -3.10 -0.33
C ASP A 200 -2.23 -1.83 -0.02
N TYR A 201 -1.64 -0.65 -0.14
CA TYR A 201 -2.29 0.63 0.12
C TYR A 201 -3.39 0.94 -0.90
N ALA A 202 -3.15 0.61 -2.17
CA ALA A 202 -4.20 0.66 -3.18
C ALA A 202 -5.37 -0.28 -2.84
N LEU A 203 -5.08 -1.50 -2.38
CA LEU A 203 -6.11 -2.45 -1.95
C LEU A 203 -6.83 -2.02 -0.67
N ALA A 204 -6.13 -1.39 0.28
CA ALA A 204 -6.71 -0.83 1.48
C ALA A 204 -7.64 0.36 1.14
N ALA A 205 -7.26 1.23 0.21
CA ALA A 205 -8.12 2.31 -0.29
C ALA A 205 -9.40 1.78 -0.99
N TYR A 206 -9.35 0.58 -1.57
CA TYR A 206 -10.53 -0.11 -2.08
C TYR A 206 -11.44 -0.65 -0.96
N GLN A 207 -10.85 -1.22 0.08
CA GLN A 207 -11.60 -1.72 1.24
C GLN A 207 -12.28 -0.55 1.98
N GLU A 208 -11.57 0.57 2.11
CA GLU A 208 -12.00 1.81 2.76
C GLU A 208 -12.63 2.83 1.78
N ARG A 209 -13.16 2.36 0.65
CA ARG A 209 -13.60 3.23 -0.47
C ARG A 209 -14.58 4.34 -0.06
N SER A 210 -15.49 4.09 0.89
CA SER A 210 -16.43 5.12 1.37
C SER A 210 -15.72 6.27 2.09
N THR A 211 -14.68 5.96 2.86
CA THR A 211 -13.83 6.94 3.55
C THR A 211 -13.07 7.78 2.52
N PHE A 212 -12.45 7.13 1.53
CA PHE A 212 -11.74 7.81 0.46
C PHE A 212 -12.67 8.66 -0.41
N ASP A 213 -13.87 8.18 -0.74
CA ASP A 213 -14.85 8.95 -1.51
C ASP A 213 -15.23 10.27 -0.78
N GLN A 214 -15.32 10.24 0.54
CA GLN A 214 -15.56 11.44 1.32
C GLN A 214 -14.34 12.38 1.32
N TRP A 215 -13.12 11.86 1.47
CA TRP A 215 -11.90 12.66 1.41
C TRP A 215 -11.69 13.30 0.03
N HIS A 216 -11.98 12.58 -1.05
CA HIS A 216 -11.94 13.13 -2.41
C HIS A 216 -12.96 14.27 -2.61
N LYS A 217 -14.14 14.18 -1.99
CA LYS A 217 -15.15 15.27 -1.98
C LYS A 217 -14.66 16.47 -1.19
N ASP A 218 -14.08 16.26 0.00
CA ASP A 218 -13.51 17.34 0.82
C ASP A 218 -12.36 18.02 0.08
N LEU A 219 -11.42 17.25 -0.47
CA LEU A 219 -10.26 17.76 -1.19
C LEU A 219 -10.67 18.59 -2.42
N ARG A 220 -11.71 18.16 -3.15
CA ARG A 220 -12.28 18.96 -4.25
C ARG A 220 -12.92 20.25 -3.76
N LYS A 221 -13.78 20.18 -2.73
CA LYS A 221 -14.64 21.30 -2.32
C LYS A 221 -13.91 22.33 -1.46
N LYS A 222 -13.00 21.87 -0.62
CA LYS A 222 -12.36 22.66 0.46
C LYS A 222 -10.86 22.80 0.28
N GLY A 223 -10.24 22.02 -0.61
CA GLY A 223 -8.78 21.97 -0.76
C GLY A 223 -8.06 21.28 0.40
N ASN A 224 -8.78 20.60 1.29
CA ASN A 224 -8.24 19.89 2.45
C ASN A 224 -9.01 18.59 2.71
N ILE A 225 -8.46 17.72 3.55
CA ILE A 225 -9.13 16.51 4.03
C ILE A 225 -9.51 16.71 5.49
N LYS A 226 -10.79 16.56 5.84
CA LYS A 226 -11.31 16.73 7.21
C LYS A 226 -10.93 18.05 7.89
N GLY A 227 -10.65 19.13 7.14
CA GLY A 227 -10.23 20.41 7.71
C GLY A 227 -8.81 20.41 8.29
N MET A 228 -8.00 19.40 8.00
CA MET A 228 -6.64 19.30 8.53
C MET A 228 -5.73 20.37 7.91
N ALA A 229 -4.78 20.88 8.70
CA ALA A 229 -3.67 21.67 8.18
C ALA A 229 -2.60 20.72 7.61
N PRO A 230 -1.78 21.16 6.64
CA PRO A 230 -0.65 20.38 6.18
C PRO A 230 0.38 20.24 7.32
N GLU A 231 1.05 19.09 7.40
CA GLU A 231 2.16 18.88 8.35
C GLU A 231 3.39 19.74 8.00
N SER A 232 3.47 20.18 6.73
CA SER A 232 4.59 20.93 6.19
C SER A 232 4.12 22.22 5.54
N GLN A 233 4.47 23.36 6.12
CA GLN A 233 4.24 24.64 5.45
C GLN A 233 5.11 24.77 4.18
N HIS A 234 6.36 24.31 4.24
CA HIS A 234 7.28 24.36 3.10
C HIS A 234 6.80 23.51 1.90
N LEU A 235 6.41 22.25 2.12
CA LEU A 235 5.89 21.43 1.03
C LEU A 235 4.54 21.95 0.52
N ASN A 236 3.73 22.53 1.39
CA ASN A 236 2.48 23.17 1.00
C ASN A 236 2.71 24.38 0.07
N GLU A 237 3.76 25.18 0.30
CA GLU A 237 4.18 26.26 -0.61
C GLU A 237 4.65 25.72 -1.98
N LEU A 238 5.24 24.52 -2.00
CA LEU A 238 5.55 23.78 -3.23
C LEU A 238 4.32 23.05 -3.82
N GLY A 239 3.13 23.28 -3.27
CA GLY A 239 1.86 22.72 -3.73
C GLY A 239 1.58 21.28 -3.29
N VAL A 240 2.44 20.69 -2.45
CA VAL A 240 2.28 19.35 -1.89
C VAL A 240 1.61 19.43 -0.52
N TYR A 241 0.31 19.19 -0.49
CA TYR A 241 -0.47 19.15 0.74
C TYR A 241 -0.26 17.80 1.46
N LEU A 242 0.73 17.78 2.37
CA LEU A 242 1.16 16.60 3.12
C LEU A 242 0.39 16.44 4.44
N LEU A 243 -0.10 15.25 4.71
CA LEU A 243 -0.84 14.87 5.91
C LEU A 243 -0.19 13.69 6.62
N LYS A 244 -0.24 13.71 7.96
CA LYS A 244 0.21 12.59 8.79
C LYS A 244 -0.82 11.47 8.79
N GLY A 245 -0.42 10.30 8.31
CA GLY A 245 -1.27 9.13 8.17
C GLY A 245 -1.83 8.62 9.49
N THR A 246 -1.06 8.67 10.58
CA THR A 246 -1.52 8.14 11.89
C THR A 246 -2.71 8.90 12.46
N ARG A 247 -3.00 10.10 11.97
CA ARG A 247 -4.17 10.92 12.34
C ARG A 247 -5.40 10.70 11.44
N LEU A 248 -5.25 9.93 10.35
CA LEU A 248 -6.23 9.90 9.26
C LEU A 248 -6.49 8.50 8.71
N LEU A 249 -5.44 7.74 8.38
CA LEU A 249 -5.56 6.43 7.76
C LEU A 249 -6.16 5.41 8.75
N PRO A 250 -7.13 4.60 8.31
CA PRO A 250 -7.64 3.47 9.09
C PRO A 250 -6.54 2.47 9.47
N ALA A 251 -6.78 1.72 10.55
CA ALA A 251 -5.85 0.71 11.09
C ALA A 251 -5.36 -0.32 10.04
N ASN A 252 -6.16 -0.62 9.03
CA ASN A 252 -5.83 -1.57 7.96
C ASN A 252 -4.56 -1.17 7.16
N PHE A 253 -4.23 0.12 7.06
CA PHE A 253 -2.99 0.61 6.43
C PHE A 253 -1.72 0.32 7.25
N TYR A 254 -1.89 -0.15 8.49
CA TYR A 254 -0.81 -0.40 9.44
C TYR A 254 -0.60 -1.88 9.74
N LYS A 255 -1.39 -2.79 9.15
CA LYS A 255 -1.27 -4.26 9.36
C LYS A 255 0.09 -4.84 8.96
N HIS A 256 0.85 -4.12 8.14
CA HIS A 256 2.18 -4.48 7.68
C HIS A 256 3.27 -3.56 8.24
N ALA A 257 2.96 -2.68 9.20
CA ALA A 257 3.94 -1.75 9.75
C ALA A 257 5.17 -2.49 10.30
N HIS A 258 6.36 -2.02 9.92
CA HIS A 258 7.63 -2.63 10.32
C HIS A 258 8.09 -2.22 11.72
N SER A 259 7.39 -1.30 12.38
CA SER A 259 7.78 -0.76 13.68
C SER A 259 6.60 -0.72 14.64
N ARG A 260 6.83 -1.21 15.87
CA ARG A 260 5.85 -1.09 16.94
C ARG A 260 5.58 0.36 17.31
N ARG A 261 6.60 1.20 17.24
CA ARG A 261 6.48 2.64 17.48
C ARG A 261 5.43 3.30 16.58
N THR A 262 5.37 2.92 15.30
CA THR A 262 4.33 3.43 14.38
C THR A 262 2.93 3.02 14.83
N ILE A 263 2.76 1.83 15.40
CA ILE A 263 1.48 1.37 15.95
C ILE A 263 1.13 2.13 17.24
N ASP A 264 2.12 2.39 18.10
CA ASP A 264 1.90 3.14 19.33
C ASP A 264 1.55 4.61 19.03
N GLU A 265 2.18 5.20 18.01
CA GLU A 265 1.82 6.54 17.50
C GLU A 265 0.42 6.57 16.88
N LEU A 266 0.02 5.53 16.14
CA LEU A 266 -1.35 5.36 15.65
C LEU A 266 -2.36 5.29 16.80
N GLU A 267 -2.09 4.51 17.84
CA GLU A 267 -2.98 4.40 19.00
C GLU A 267 -3.09 5.72 19.76
N ALA A 268 -1.99 6.48 19.87
CA ALA A 268 -2.01 7.80 20.49
C ALA A 268 -2.82 8.83 19.67
N ASP A 269 -2.69 8.83 18.35
CA ASP A 269 -3.44 9.73 17.46
C ASP A 269 -4.91 9.29 17.25
N GLN A 270 -5.18 7.98 17.33
CA GLN A 270 -6.50 7.35 17.15
C GLN A 270 -6.75 6.24 18.19
N PRO A 271 -7.20 6.58 19.41
CA PRO A 271 -7.45 5.60 20.47
C PRO A 271 -8.42 4.48 20.04
N GLY A 272 -8.04 3.23 20.29
CA GLY A 272 -8.75 2.02 19.88
C GLY A 272 -8.39 1.51 18.48
N ALA A 273 -7.59 2.23 17.70
CA ALA A 273 -7.18 1.80 16.37
C ALA A 273 -6.39 0.49 16.41
N SER A 274 -5.56 0.28 17.42
CA SER A 274 -4.75 -0.94 17.52
C SER A 274 -5.58 -2.20 17.80
N GLY A 275 -6.72 -2.05 18.49
CA GLY A 275 -7.68 -3.13 18.75
C GLY A 275 -8.68 -3.37 17.63
N THR A 276 -8.63 -2.58 16.56
CA THR A 276 -9.50 -2.74 15.39
C THR A 276 -9.14 -4.01 14.65
N ASP A 277 -10.16 -4.72 14.17
CA ASP A 277 -9.99 -5.92 13.36
C ASP A 277 -9.48 -5.54 11.97
N VAL A 278 -8.22 -5.88 11.65
CA VAL A 278 -7.52 -5.51 10.40
C VAL A 278 -7.48 -6.62 9.36
N ARG A 279 -8.37 -7.61 9.50
CA ARG A 279 -8.42 -8.75 8.58
C ARG A 279 -8.88 -8.33 7.20
N SER A 280 -8.18 -8.85 6.19
CA SER A 280 -8.56 -8.71 4.79
C SER A 280 -8.79 -10.10 4.18
N GLY A 281 -10.01 -10.37 3.70
CA GLY A 281 -10.40 -11.62 3.03
C GLY A 281 -11.60 -12.34 3.66
N ARG A 282 -12.35 -13.11 2.84
CA ARG A 282 -13.64 -13.74 3.20
C ARG A 282 -13.55 -14.96 4.15
N ALA A 283 -12.36 -15.43 4.53
CA ALA A 283 -12.17 -16.76 5.12
C ALA A 283 -11.52 -16.78 6.52
N ALA A 284 -11.61 -15.71 7.31
CA ALA A 284 -10.95 -15.68 8.62
C ALA A 284 -11.89 -16.07 9.78
N VAL A 285 -11.59 -17.19 10.44
CA VAL A 285 -12.32 -17.74 11.60
C VAL A 285 -11.96 -17.02 12.92
N TYR A 286 -10.86 -16.25 12.95
CA TYR A 286 -10.33 -15.58 14.16
C TYR A 286 -10.08 -14.10 13.92
N LYS A 287 -10.36 -13.23 14.90
CA LYS A 287 -10.08 -11.77 14.88
C LYS A 287 -8.57 -11.51 14.82
N GLU A 288 -8.14 -10.47 14.08
CA GLU A 288 -6.73 -10.05 14.02
C GLU A 288 -6.64 -8.54 14.23
N SER A 289 -5.90 -8.12 15.24
CA SER A 289 -5.67 -6.72 15.61
C SER A 289 -4.21 -6.32 15.38
N LEU A 290 -3.93 -5.01 15.42
CA LEU A 290 -2.55 -4.51 15.46
C LEU A 290 -1.94 -4.66 16.87
N SER A 291 -2.79 -4.78 17.90
CA SER A 291 -2.40 -5.24 19.23
C SER A 291 -2.06 -6.73 19.22
N ARG A 292 -1.14 -7.13 20.10
CA ARG A 292 -0.79 -8.54 20.33
C ARG A 292 -1.98 -9.34 20.83
#